data_AF-A0A2G8LIL1-F1
#
_entry.id   AF-A0A2G8LIL1-F1
#
_cell.length_a   1.000
_cell.length_b   1.000
_cell.length_c   1.000
_cell.angle_alpha   90.00
_cell.angle_beta   90.00
_cell.angle_gamma   90.00
#
_symmetry.space_group_name_H-M   'P 1'
#
loop_
_entity.id
_entity.type
_entity.pdbx_description
1 polymer ?
#
loop_
_entity_poly.entity_id
_entity_poly.type
_entity_poly.pdbx_seq_one_letter_code
_entity_poly.pdbx_strand_id
1 'polypeptide(L)'
;MMTRLRDFAKLYDVIKNERNKCVNLIQASTQKAAEMREKIKILQNEIEILRTSCHGKKLIVSFWQFQKAKLKHVNAIVLRDQLRNELAKQQRIESEMQQQLEQQRLDIAKLNLMINQAEEQMVRLRTRFKAAVQHRNDRGVQLIERHEEVCLFYEKVNIQEDMIRRGDVDLHTREEEIRFLKMQVGEEKRAIDLLRKNVPNKRALDQELVTLQIQLSQCQDRMTELEKNLENPYDETRVRFLEGEDPQPQISITKLKIALHETSGGSKAPAEVRQQESALEQAYLRMEQGEAPSEEAAREWERLIRDELRKKSETEERRMMAEEEEQFTLPGGMVTTAEPRPNAYIPDDDSDLPVPRPYGGHAPFKPTQAGANMRHIRKPVIKPIEI
;
A
#
# COMPACT_ATOMS: atom_id res chain seq x y z
N MET A 1 18.16 190.17 70.71
CA MET A 1 19.07 189.10 71.15
C MET A 1 18.36 187.79 71.52
N MET A 2 17.08 187.80 71.94
CA MET A 2 16.32 186.59 72.32
C MET A 2 15.74 185.74 71.17
N THR A 3 15.60 186.27 69.94
CA THR A 3 15.05 185.54 68.79
C THR A 3 16.04 184.56 68.15
N ARG A 4 17.33 184.92 68.04
CA ARG A 4 18.36 184.05 67.43
C ARG A 4 18.65 182.78 68.24
N LEU A 5 18.57 182.82 69.57
CA LEU A 5 18.82 181.63 70.42
C LEU A 5 17.72 180.56 70.26
N ARG A 6 16.48 180.99 70.02
CA ARG A 6 15.33 180.08 69.85
C ARG A 6 15.40 179.30 68.54
N ASP A 7 15.96 179.89 67.48
CA ASP A 7 16.13 179.23 66.19
C ASP A 7 17.28 178.20 66.22
N PHE A 8 18.38 178.48 66.92
CA PHE A 8 19.45 177.48 67.15
C PHE A 8 18.98 176.31 68.02
N ALA A 9 18.13 176.54 69.03
CA ALA A 9 17.54 175.47 69.84
C ALA A 9 16.64 174.54 69.02
N LYS A 10 15.79 175.10 68.14
CA LYS A 10 14.97 174.31 67.20
C LYS A 10 15.82 173.51 66.24
N LEU A 11 16.88 174.09 65.68
CA LEU A 11 17.79 173.37 64.77
C LEU A 11 18.52 172.23 65.49
N TYR A 12 18.96 172.46 66.74
CA TYR A 12 19.57 171.43 67.57
C TYR A 12 18.60 170.28 67.86
N ASP A 13 17.34 170.57 68.18
CA ASP A 13 16.32 169.53 68.40
C ASP A 13 16.02 168.73 67.13
N VAL A 14 15.98 169.38 65.96
CA VAL A 14 15.85 168.69 64.67
C VAL A 14 17.06 167.77 64.43
N ILE A 15 18.28 168.27 64.63
CA ILE A 15 19.51 167.46 64.45
C ILE A 15 19.56 166.31 65.46
N LYS A 16 19.17 166.54 66.71
CA LYS A 16 19.11 165.51 67.76
C LYS A 16 18.07 164.44 67.41
N ASN A 17 16.93 164.84 66.87
CA ASN A 17 15.88 163.93 66.43
C ASN A 17 16.32 163.11 65.21
N GLU A 18 16.96 163.73 64.22
CA GLU A 18 17.53 163.03 63.07
C GLU A 18 18.65 162.08 63.49
N ARG A 19 19.55 162.50 64.40
CA ARG A 19 20.56 161.63 64.99
C ARG A 19 19.92 160.44 65.70
N ASN A 20 18.91 160.68 66.55
CA ASN A 20 18.20 159.61 67.26
C ASN A 20 17.52 158.64 66.28
N LYS A 21 16.96 159.15 65.19
CA LYS A 21 16.39 158.33 64.12
C LYS A 21 17.45 157.48 63.43
N CYS A 22 18.60 158.06 63.10
CA CYS A 22 19.74 157.33 62.55
C CYS A 22 20.25 156.25 63.53
N VAL A 23 20.39 156.58 64.81
CA VAL A 23 20.81 155.62 65.85
C VAL A 23 19.81 154.48 65.99
N ASN A 24 18.51 154.78 66.02
CA ASN A 24 17.45 153.76 66.09
C ASN A 24 17.44 152.88 64.83
N LEU A 25 17.63 153.46 63.64
CA LEU A 25 17.75 152.71 62.39
C LEU A 25 18.99 151.81 62.39
N ILE A 26 20.13 152.29 62.89
CA ILE A 26 21.35 151.49 63.06
C ILE A 26 21.08 150.36 64.06
N GLN A 27 20.49 150.64 65.22
CA GLN A 27 20.19 149.62 66.22
C GLN A 27 19.23 148.55 65.68
N ALA A 28 18.12 148.95 65.05
CA ALA A 28 17.18 148.01 64.43
C ALA A 28 17.84 147.19 63.31
N SER A 29 18.69 147.80 62.50
CA SER A 29 19.45 147.12 61.45
C SER A 29 20.47 146.12 62.03
N THR A 30 21.21 146.50 63.07
CA THR A 30 22.17 145.62 63.76
C THR A 30 21.50 144.45 64.48
N GLN A 31 20.35 144.67 65.12
CA GLN A 31 19.54 143.62 65.73
C GLN A 31 19.00 142.66 64.66
N LYS A 32 18.39 143.19 63.58
CA LYS A 32 17.90 142.37 62.47
C LYS A 32 19.03 141.57 61.82
N ALA A 33 20.23 142.17 61.68
CA ALA A 33 21.41 141.46 61.20
C ALA A 33 21.91 140.38 62.18
N ALA A 34 21.73 140.56 63.49
CA ALA A 34 22.05 139.54 64.49
C ALA A 34 21.04 138.38 64.46
N GLU A 35 19.74 138.67 64.40
CA GLU A 35 18.67 137.67 64.24
C GLU A 35 18.83 136.87 62.95
N MET A 36 19.15 137.55 61.84
CA MET A 36 19.43 136.89 60.56
C MET A 36 20.69 136.02 60.63
N ARG A 37 21.74 136.43 61.35
CA ARG A 37 22.92 135.59 61.60
C ARG A 37 22.59 134.34 62.39
N GLU A 38 21.76 134.45 63.43
CA GLU A 38 21.36 133.29 64.23
C GLU A 38 20.45 132.35 63.44
N LYS A 39 19.53 132.89 62.62
CA LYS A 39 18.73 132.10 61.68
C LYS A 39 19.60 131.37 60.66
N ILE A 40 20.66 132.00 60.15
CA ILE A 40 21.63 131.35 59.26
C ILE A 40 22.30 130.17 59.97
N LYS A 41 22.72 130.31 61.24
CA LYS A 41 23.31 129.20 62.00
C LYS A 41 22.33 128.04 62.23
N ILE A 42 21.08 128.34 62.61
CA ILE A 42 20.04 127.30 62.79
C ILE A 42 19.82 126.54 61.48
N LEU A 43 19.69 127.26 60.36
CA LEU A 43 19.54 126.63 59.04
C LEU A 43 20.78 125.84 58.63
N GLN A 44 22.00 126.29 58.98
CA GLN A 44 23.23 125.53 58.75
C GLN A 44 23.24 124.21 59.54
N ASN A 45 22.87 124.25 60.83
CA ASN A 45 22.76 123.05 61.66
C ASN A 45 21.68 122.09 61.12
N GLU A 46 20.53 122.61 60.68
CA GLU A 46 19.47 121.79 60.08
C GLU A 46 19.94 121.12 58.78
N ILE A 47 20.66 121.86 57.92
CA ILE A 47 21.29 121.31 56.72
C ILE A 47 22.26 120.17 57.09
N GLU A 48 23.06 120.32 58.16
CA GLU A 48 24.02 119.31 58.60
C GLU A 48 23.33 118.05 59.16
N ILE A 49 22.27 118.21 59.97
CA ILE A 49 21.45 117.10 60.46
C ILE A 49 20.82 116.35 59.29
N LEU A 50 20.23 117.08 58.33
CA LEU A 50 19.62 116.49 57.14
C LEU A 50 20.65 115.79 56.26
N ARG A 51 21.86 116.35 56.10
CA ARG A 51 22.97 115.70 55.39
C ARG A 51 23.39 114.40 56.07
N THR A 52 23.54 114.41 57.40
CA THR A 52 23.91 113.22 58.18
C THR A 52 22.83 112.13 58.10
N SER A 53 21.56 112.51 58.22
CA SER A 53 20.41 111.60 58.07
C SER A 53 20.32 111.02 56.65
N CYS A 54 20.49 111.86 55.62
CA CYS A 54 20.53 111.43 54.22
C CYS A 54 21.69 110.47 53.96
N HIS A 55 22.88 110.78 54.47
CA HIS A 55 24.06 109.93 54.38
C HIS A 55 23.84 108.58 55.07
N GLY A 56 23.30 108.58 56.30
CA GLY A 56 22.96 107.35 57.02
C GLY A 56 21.97 106.46 56.25
N LYS A 57 20.89 107.06 55.71
CA LYS A 57 19.94 106.34 54.84
C LYS A 57 20.61 105.79 53.58
N LYS A 58 21.50 106.54 52.94
CA LYS A 58 22.25 106.09 51.76
C LYS A 58 23.14 104.88 52.06
N LEU A 59 23.83 104.89 53.21
CA LEU A 59 24.64 103.74 53.66
C LEU A 59 23.77 102.51 53.88
N ILE A 60 22.62 102.64 54.56
CA ILE A 60 21.70 101.53 54.80
C ILE A 60 21.18 100.94 53.48
N VAL A 61 20.75 101.80 52.54
CA VAL A 61 20.28 101.35 51.22
C VAL A 61 21.39 100.65 50.44
N SER A 62 22.61 101.21 50.44
CA SER A 62 23.76 100.60 49.76
C SER A 62 24.10 99.23 50.36
N PHE A 63 24.10 99.12 51.69
CA PHE A 63 24.34 97.85 52.40
C PHE A 63 23.27 96.81 52.06
N TRP A 64 21.99 97.19 52.08
CA TRP A 64 20.90 96.28 51.74
C TRP A 64 20.95 95.81 50.27
N GLN A 65 21.26 96.73 49.35
CA GLN A 65 21.45 96.39 47.93
C GLN A 65 22.61 95.40 47.74
N PHE A 66 23.74 95.63 48.42
CA PHE A 66 24.89 94.73 48.39
C PHE A 66 24.53 93.34 48.93
N GLN A 67 23.85 93.26 50.08
CA GLN A 67 23.38 91.98 50.62
C GLN A 67 22.44 91.25 49.67
N LYS A 68 21.46 91.95 49.07
CA LYS A 68 20.53 91.37 48.10
C LYS A 68 21.26 90.83 46.87
N ALA A 69 22.23 91.58 46.34
CA ALA A 69 23.05 91.15 45.21
C ALA A 69 23.89 89.91 45.57
N LYS A 70 24.51 89.90 46.76
CA LYS A 70 25.27 88.75 47.26
C LYS A 70 24.40 87.51 47.39
N LEU A 71 23.20 87.63 47.97
CA LEU A 71 22.29 86.50 48.12
C LEU A 71 21.83 85.94 46.77
N LYS A 72 21.49 86.80 45.81
CA LYS A 72 21.17 86.38 44.44
C LYS A 72 22.32 85.61 43.79
N HIS A 73 23.55 86.08 43.96
CA HIS A 73 24.73 85.43 43.41
C HIS A 73 24.98 84.06 44.04
N VAL A 74 24.86 83.96 45.38
CA VAL A 74 24.98 82.67 46.08
C VAL A 74 23.90 81.70 45.63
N ASN A 75 22.65 82.14 45.54
CA ASN A 75 21.55 81.30 45.05
C ASN A 75 21.79 80.84 43.61
N ALA A 76 22.32 81.71 42.74
CA ALA A 76 22.66 81.35 41.36
C ALA A 76 23.78 80.30 41.29
N ILE A 77 24.80 80.38 42.16
CA ILE A 77 25.85 79.36 42.26
C ILE A 77 25.25 78.02 42.69
N VAL A 78 24.45 78.02 43.75
CA VAL A 78 23.81 76.80 44.27
C VAL A 78 22.95 76.15 43.19
N LEU A 79 22.12 76.93 42.50
CA LEU A 79 21.27 76.42 41.42
C LEU A 79 22.11 75.85 40.26
N ARG A 80 23.16 76.55 39.85
CA ARG A 80 24.06 76.06 38.80
C ARG A 80 24.70 74.73 39.18
N ASP A 81 25.17 74.61 40.41
CA ASP A 81 25.84 73.39 40.89
C ASP A 81 24.84 72.24 41.07
N GLN A 82 23.60 72.53 41.48
CA GLN A 82 22.48 71.58 41.46
C GLN A 82 22.21 71.06 40.04
N LEU A 83 22.03 71.96 39.07
CA LEU A 83 21.78 71.59 37.66
C LEU A 83 22.95 70.80 37.06
N ARG A 84 24.19 71.13 37.41
CA ARG A 84 25.37 70.35 36.98
C ARG A 84 25.36 68.93 37.55
N ASN A 85 24.99 68.79 38.83
CA ASN A 85 24.88 67.47 39.45
C ASN A 85 23.74 66.64 38.83
N GLU A 86 22.60 67.27 38.54
CA GLU A 86 21.50 66.61 37.84
C GLU A 86 21.89 66.20 36.43
N LEU A 87 22.56 67.07 35.68
CA LEU A 87 23.08 66.76 34.35
C LEU A 87 24.05 65.57 34.39
N ALA A 88 24.99 65.56 35.34
CA ALA A 88 25.94 64.47 35.50
C ALA A 88 25.25 63.14 35.86
N LYS A 89 24.19 63.17 36.68
CA LYS A 89 23.37 61.98 36.97
C LYS A 89 22.66 61.47 35.72
N GLN A 90 22.02 62.37 34.96
CA GLN A 90 21.33 62.00 33.72
C GLN A 90 22.29 61.40 32.69
N GLN A 91 23.49 61.98 32.55
CA GLN A 91 24.53 61.45 31.65
C GLN A 91 24.98 60.04 32.03
N ARG A 92 25.07 59.71 33.33
CA ARG A 92 25.39 58.34 33.77
C ARG A 92 24.28 57.36 33.40
N ILE A 93 23.03 57.71 33.67
CA ILE A 93 21.87 56.88 33.33
C ILE A 93 21.81 56.66 31.82
N GLU A 94 22.02 57.70 31.02
CA GLU A 94 22.05 57.61 29.57
C GLU A 94 23.17 56.66 29.09
N SER A 95 24.37 56.79 29.64
CA SER A 95 25.49 55.90 29.31
C SER A 95 25.20 54.44 29.69
N GLU A 96 24.55 54.19 30.83
CA GLU A 96 24.17 52.83 31.26
C GLU A 96 23.09 52.25 30.32
N MET A 97 22.07 53.03 29.96
CA MET A 97 21.03 52.60 29.01
C MET A 97 21.62 52.34 27.61
N GLN A 98 22.55 53.18 27.15
CA GLN A 98 23.24 52.97 25.87
C GLN A 98 24.05 51.67 25.86
N GLN A 99 24.76 51.35 26.97
CA GLN A 99 25.47 50.08 27.11
C GLN A 99 24.52 48.88 27.08
N GLN A 100 23.38 48.98 27.78
CA GLN A 100 22.35 47.93 27.76
C GLN A 100 21.77 47.73 26.35
N LEU A 101 21.50 48.83 25.63
CA LEU A 101 21.00 48.77 24.26
C LEU A 101 22.00 48.08 23.33
N GLU A 102 23.28 48.42 23.43
CA GLU A 102 24.30 47.79 22.59
C GLU A 102 24.50 46.32 22.96
N GLN A 103 24.43 45.96 24.24
CA GLN A 103 24.45 44.55 24.67
C GLN A 103 23.26 43.77 24.09
N GLN A 104 22.03 44.30 24.23
CA GLN A 104 20.83 43.68 23.67
C GLN A 104 20.93 43.55 22.14
N ARG A 105 21.51 44.55 21.46
CA ARG A 105 21.73 44.50 20.02
C ARG A 105 22.67 43.35 19.62
N LEU A 106 23.74 43.14 20.37
CA LEU A 106 24.67 42.02 20.14
C LEU A 106 23.99 40.66 20.41
N ASP A 107 23.18 40.57 21.47
CA ASP A 107 22.44 39.36 21.79
C ASP A 107 21.40 39.02 20.71
N ILE A 108 20.67 40.02 20.20
CA ILE A 108 19.75 39.86 19.06
C ILE A 108 20.51 39.36 17.83
N ALA A 109 21.68 39.94 17.52
CA ALA A 109 22.49 39.50 16.38
C ALA A 109 22.94 38.03 16.53
N LYS A 110 23.35 37.63 17.73
CA LYS A 110 23.74 36.25 18.05
C LYS A 110 22.56 35.28 17.93
N LEU A 111 21.40 35.64 18.47
CA LEU A 111 20.17 34.83 18.37
C LEU A 111 19.75 34.65 16.92
N ASN A 112 19.77 35.72 16.11
CA ASN A 112 19.46 35.65 14.69
C ASN A 112 20.41 34.72 13.93
N LEU A 113 21.71 34.73 14.25
CA LEU A 113 22.66 33.80 13.66
C LEU A 113 22.33 32.34 14.00
N MET A 114 21.98 32.06 15.26
CA MET A 114 21.60 30.71 15.69
C MET A 114 20.28 30.26 15.03
N ILE A 115 19.31 31.15 14.87
CA ILE A 115 18.06 30.88 14.14
C ILE A 115 18.36 30.52 12.69
N ASN A 116 19.14 31.34 11.98
CA ASN A 116 19.50 31.08 10.58
C ASN A 116 20.22 29.73 10.41
N GLN A 117 21.14 29.39 11.33
CA GLN A 117 21.82 28.10 11.32
C GLN A 117 20.85 26.94 11.57
N ALA A 118 19.94 27.07 12.53
CA ALA A 118 18.93 26.04 12.81
C ALA A 118 17.98 25.83 11.63
N GLU A 119 17.54 26.92 10.99
CA GLU A 119 16.70 26.89 9.79
C GLU A 119 17.43 26.19 8.63
N GLU A 120 18.71 26.49 8.42
CA GLU A 120 19.51 25.82 7.40
C GLU A 120 19.61 24.31 7.66
N GLN A 121 19.87 23.90 8.91
CA GLN A 121 19.89 22.48 9.28
C GLN A 121 18.53 21.80 9.07
N MET A 122 17.44 22.49 9.40
CA MET A 122 16.09 21.99 9.17
C MET A 122 15.81 21.76 7.68
N VAL A 123 16.22 22.68 6.81
CA VAL A 123 16.08 22.53 5.35
C VAL A 123 16.94 21.36 4.83
N ARG A 124 18.19 21.25 5.27
CA ARG A 124 19.08 20.12 4.93
C ARG A 124 18.48 18.78 5.38
N LEU A 125 17.88 18.73 6.57
CA LEU A 125 17.23 17.54 7.06
C LEU A 125 16.00 17.17 6.23
N ARG A 126 15.15 18.16 5.89
CA ARG A 126 13.96 17.95 5.06
C ARG A 126 14.28 17.43 3.67
N THR A 127 15.32 17.97 3.03
CA THR A 127 15.79 17.49 1.72
C THR A 127 16.31 16.06 1.79
N ARG A 128 17.10 15.72 2.82
CA ARG A 128 17.57 14.34 3.06
C ARG A 128 16.42 13.37 3.30
N PHE A 129 15.43 13.75 4.10
CA PHE A 129 14.23 12.92 4.31
C PHE A 129 13.46 12.69 3.01
N LYS A 130 13.25 13.75 2.22
CA LYS A 130 12.58 13.63 0.91
C LYS A 130 13.32 12.66 -0.01
N ALA A 131 14.65 12.77 -0.08
CA ALA A 131 15.48 11.86 -0.88
C ALA A 131 15.41 10.41 -0.37
N ALA A 132 15.43 10.20 0.95
CA ALA A 132 15.31 8.86 1.53
C ALA A 132 13.93 8.22 1.26
N VAL A 133 12.85 9.00 1.34
CA VAL A 133 11.50 8.55 0.97
C VAL A 133 11.43 8.19 -0.51
N GLN A 134 12.00 9.02 -1.39
CA GLN A 134 12.06 8.73 -2.82
C GLN A 134 12.83 7.44 -3.09
N HIS A 135 14.04 7.29 -2.54
CA HIS A 135 14.84 6.07 -2.68
C HIS A 135 14.10 4.81 -2.17
N ARG A 136 13.38 4.92 -1.04
CA ARG A 136 12.55 3.83 -0.52
C ARG A 136 11.42 3.48 -1.50
N ASN A 137 10.74 4.48 -2.05
CA ASN A 137 9.65 4.27 -3.00
C ASN A 137 10.17 3.65 -4.30
N ASP A 138 11.28 4.14 -4.84
CA ASP A 138 11.94 3.61 -6.05
C ASP A 138 12.34 2.13 -5.82
N ARG A 139 12.88 1.81 -4.64
CA ARG A 139 13.19 0.43 -4.27
C ARG A 139 11.93 -0.43 -4.12
N GLY A 140 10.83 0.15 -3.64
CA GLY A 140 9.53 -0.49 -3.56
C GLY A 140 9.00 -0.88 -4.94
N VAL A 141 9.08 0.04 -5.91
CA VAL A 141 8.71 -0.22 -7.32
C VAL A 141 9.55 -1.35 -7.90
N GLN A 142 10.87 -1.30 -7.75
CA GLN A 142 11.75 -2.38 -8.22
C GLN A 142 11.41 -3.74 -7.59
N LEU A 143 11.03 -3.76 -6.31
CA LEU A 143 10.65 -5.01 -5.64
C LEU A 143 9.35 -5.58 -6.21
N ILE A 144 8.39 -4.73 -6.57
CA ILE A 144 7.14 -5.14 -7.21
C ILE A 144 7.44 -5.70 -8.61
N GLU A 145 8.22 -4.99 -9.43
CA GLU A 145 8.63 -5.47 -10.77
C GLU A 145 9.32 -6.85 -10.68
N ARG A 146 10.23 -7.03 -9.72
CA ARG A 146 10.90 -8.32 -9.49
C ARG A 146 9.95 -9.40 -9.01
N HIS A 147 8.96 -9.05 -8.20
CA HIS A 147 7.95 -9.99 -7.76
C HIS A 147 7.06 -10.45 -8.94
N GLU A 148 6.68 -9.52 -9.82
CA GLU A 148 5.95 -9.83 -11.06
C GLU A 148 6.78 -10.74 -11.98
N GLU A 149 8.07 -10.46 -12.17
CA GLU A 149 8.99 -11.36 -12.91
C GLU A 149 8.96 -12.79 -12.34
N VAL A 150 9.01 -12.92 -11.02
CA VAL A 150 8.98 -14.22 -10.34
C VAL A 150 7.63 -14.93 -10.56
N CYS A 151 6.50 -14.22 -10.45
CA CYS A 151 5.18 -14.79 -10.72
C CYS A 151 5.08 -15.30 -12.17
N LEU A 152 5.59 -14.53 -13.14
CA LEU A 152 5.65 -14.96 -14.54
C LEU A 152 6.50 -16.22 -14.73
N PHE A 153 7.62 -16.34 -14.00
CA PHE A 153 8.44 -17.55 -14.05
C PHE A 153 7.73 -18.76 -13.45
N TYR A 154 7.01 -18.61 -12.35
CA TYR A 154 6.21 -19.70 -11.77
C TYR A 154 5.15 -20.20 -12.75
N GLU A 155 4.42 -19.30 -13.39
CA GLU A 155 3.41 -19.67 -14.39
C GLU A 155 4.04 -20.39 -15.58
N LYS A 156 5.19 -19.88 -16.06
CA LYS A 156 5.93 -20.53 -17.13
C LYS A 156 6.39 -21.95 -16.77
N VAL A 157 6.88 -22.15 -15.54
CA VAL A 157 7.27 -23.47 -15.05
C VAL A 157 6.07 -24.39 -14.98
N ASN A 158 4.93 -23.92 -14.47
CA ASN A 158 3.70 -24.70 -14.37
C ASN A 158 3.19 -25.17 -15.75
N ILE A 159 3.15 -24.26 -16.73
CA ILE A 159 2.80 -24.60 -18.13
C ILE A 159 3.76 -25.65 -18.71
N GLN A 160 5.06 -25.52 -18.42
CA GLN A 160 6.07 -26.48 -18.89
C GLN A 160 5.93 -27.85 -18.22
N GLU A 161 5.64 -27.91 -16.91
CA GLU A 161 5.37 -29.16 -16.19
C GLU A 161 4.13 -29.88 -16.73
N ASP A 162 3.07 -29.13 -17.04
CA ASP A 162 1.88 -29.69 -17.69
C ASP A 162 2.16 -30.22 -19.09
N MET A 163 2.98 -29.51 -19.86
CA MET A 163 3.40 -29.96 -21.19
C MET A 163 4.22 -31.25 -21.12
N ILE A 164 5.13 -31.36 -20.14
CA ILE A 164 5.92 -32.58 -19.88
C ILE A 164 4.98 -33.73 -19.49
N ARG A 165 4.07 -33.52 -18.54
CA ARG A 165 3.10 -34.55 -18.13
C ARG A 165 2.26 -35.07 -19.29
N ARG A 166 1.76 -34.18 -20.16
CA ARG A 166 1.04 -34.58 -21.38
C ARG A 166 1.95 -35.35 -22.33
N GLY A 167 3.17 -34.87 -22.54
CA GLY A 167 4.18 -35.55 -23.36
C GLY A 167 4.54 -36.94 -22.86
N ASP A 168 4.63 -37.15 -21.55
CA ASP A 168 4.92 -38.45 -20.93
C ASP A 168 3.77 -39.44 -21.16
N VAL A 169 2.52 -38.98 -21.06
CA VAL A 169 1.34 -39.81 -21.38
C VAL A 169 1.34 -40.19 -22.86
N ASP A 170 1.55 -39.22 -23.75
CA ASP A 170 1.62 -39.48 -25.19
C ASP A 170 2.76 -40.45 -25.53
N LEU A 171 3.94 -40.28 -24.93
CA LEU A 171 5.07 -41.18 -25.08
C LEU A 171 4.69 -42.60 -24.65
N HIS A 172 4.06 -42.74 -23.47
CA HIS A 172 3.65 -44.03 -22.95
C HIS A 172 2.69 -44.77 -23.88
N THR A 173 1.69 -44.06 -24.43
CA THR A 173 0.75 -44.65 -25.41
C THR A 173 1.49 -45.14 -26.66
N ARG A 174 2.44 -44.37 -27.19
CA ARG A 174 3.27 -44.80 -28.33
C ARG A 174 4.17 -45.98 -27.99
N GLU A 175 4.72 -46.04 -26.78
CA GLU A 175 5.48 -47.20 -26.33
C GLU A 175 4.62 -48.47 -26.25
N GLU A 176 3.36 -48.35 -25.80
CA GLU A 176 2.40 -49.45 -25.80
C GLU A 176 2.04 -49.92 -27.21
N GLU A 177 1.77 -49.00 -28.14
CA GLU A 177 1.56 -49.32 -29.55
C GLU A 177 2.76 -50.05 -30.14
N ILE A 178 3.99 -49.59 -29.86
CA ILE A 178 5.21 -50.27 -30.30
C ILE A 178 5.32 -51.68 -29.71
N ARG A 179 5.00 -51.85 -28.41
CA ARG A 179 4.98 -53.17 -27.76
C ARG A 179 3.97 -54.10 -28.44
N PHE A 180 2.77 -53.62 -28.73
CA PHE A 180 1.72 -54.37 -29.40
C PHE A 180 2.13 -54.79 -30.82
N LEU A 181 2.65 -53.85 -31.62
CA LEU A 181 3.14 -54.13 -32.97
C LEU A 181 4.30 -55.15 -32.95
N LYS A 182 5.21 -55.06 -31.98
CA LYS A 182 6.28 -56.07 -31.80
C LYS A 182 5.71 -57.46 -31.50
N MET A 183 4.64 -57.54 -30.71
CA MET A 183 3.96 -58.80 -30.42
C MET A 183 3.30 -59.39 -31.67
N GLN A 184 2.59 -58.57 -32.46
CA GLN A 184 2.00 -58.98 -33.75
C GLN A 184 3.07 -59.48 -34.72
N VAL A 185 4.19 -58.76 -34.85
CA VAL A 185 5.33 -59.21 -35.68
C VAL A 185 5.86 -60.56 -35.19
N GLY A 186 5.93 -60.78 -33.87
CA GLY A 186 6.33 -62.06 -33.29
C GLY A 186 5.35 -63.21 -33.59
N GLU A 187 4.05 -62.93 -33.60
CA GLU A 187 3.00 -63.90 -33.96
C GLU A 187 3.02 -64.26 -35.45
N GLU A 188 3.12 -63.26 -36.33
CA GLU A 188 3.25 -63.49 -37.77
C GLU A 188 4.51 -64.30 -38.11
N LYS A 189 5.64 -64.01 -37.44
CA LYS A 189 6.86 -64.82 -37.58
C LYS A 189 6.61 -66.29 -37.18
N ARG A 190 5.93 -66.53 -36.04
CA ARG A 190 5.56 -67.88 -35.61
C ARG A 190 4.64 -68.58 -36.62
N ALA A 191 3.64 -67.87 -37.15
CA ALA A 191 2.73 -68.38 -38.16
C ALA A 191 3.47 -68.79 -39.45
N ILE A 192 4.39 -67.94 -39.92
CA ILE A 192 5.27 -68.23 -41.06
C ILE A 192 6.12 -69.48 -40.80
N ASP A 193 6.70 -69.61 -39.61
CA ASP A 193 7.52 -70.77 -39.27
C ASP A 193 6.70 -72.08 -39.21
N LEU A 194 5.47 -72.04 -38.69
CA LEU A 194 4.55 -73.17 -38.71
C LEU A 194 4.16 -73.56 -40.15
N LEU A 195 3.81 -72.58 -40.98
CA LEU A 195 3.51 -72.81 -42.38
C LEU A 195 4.72 -73.43 -43.11
N ARG A 196 5.92 -72.90 -42.89
CA ARG A 196 7.17 -73.44 -43.44
C ARG A 196 7.40 -74.90 -43.02
N LYS A 197 7.11 -75.27 -41.76
CA LYS A 197 7.17 -76.66 -41.29
C LYS A 197 6.12 -77.57 -41.92
N ASN A 198 4.96 -77.04 -42.31
CA ASN A 198 3.89 -77.79 -42.98
C ASN A 198 4.10 -77.93 -44.50
N VAL A 199 4.96 -77.11 -45.12
CA VAL A 199 5.27 -77.19 -46.57
C VAL A 199 5.72 -78.59 -47.02
N PRO A 200 6.64 -79.30 -46.34
CA PRO A 200 7.04 -80.64 -46.74
C PRO A 200 5.89 -81.64 -46.71
N ASN A 201 5.00 -81.57 -45.71
CA ASN A 201 3.85 -82.46 -45.60
C ASN A 201 2.89 -82.25 -46.77
N LYS A 202 2.61 -80.99 -47.13
CA LYS A 202 1.84 -80.69 -48.34
C LYS A 202 2.51 -81.26 -49.59
N ARG A 203 3.81 -81.08 -49.76
CA ARG A 203 4.56 -81.63 -50.91
C ARG A 203 4.51 -83.16 -50.96
N ALA A 204 4.54 -83.84 -49.82
CA ALA A 204 4.41 -85.29 -49.74
C ALA A 204 3.01 -85.73 -50.16
N LEU A 205 1.95 -85.08 -49.64
CA LEU A 205 0.58 -85.35 -50.06
C LEU A 205 0.35 -85.08 -51.56
N ASP A 206 0.93 -84.00 -52.10
CA ASP A 206 0.87 -83.69 -53.54
C ASP A 206 1.55 -84.80 -54.37
N GLN A 207 2.68 -85.34 -53.90
CA GLN A 207 3.35 -86.49 -54.55
C GLN A 207 2.51 -87.76 -54.47
N GLU A 208 1.95 -88.06 -53.30
CA GLU A 208 1.05 -89.21 -53.12
C GLU A 208 -0.18 -89.11 -54.04
N LEU A 209 -0.79 -87.92 -54.13
CA LEU A 209 -1.92 -87.67 -55.03
C LEU A 209 -1.52 -87.93 -56.48
N VAL A 210 -0.36 -87.46 -56.94
CA VAL A 210 0.15 -87.76 -58.28
C VAL A 210 0.36 -89.27 -58.47
N THR A 211 0.94 -89.97 -57.50
CA THR A 211 1.12 -91.43 -57.60
C THR A 211 -0.21 -92.18 -57.68
N LEU A 212 -1.19 -91.80 -56.86
CA LEU A 212 -2.54 -92.36 -56.90
C LEU A 212 -3.26 -92.03 -58.20
N GLN A 213 -3.06 -90.83 -58.77
CA GLN A 213 -3.60 -90.45 -60.07
C GLN A 213 -3.03 -91.35 -61.18
N ILE A 214 -1.72 -91.64 -61.15
CA ILE A 214 -1.06 -92.55 -62.10
C ILE A 214 -1.57 -93.99 -61.90
N GLN A 215 -1.69 -94.47 -60.66
CA GLN A 215 -2.21 -95.80 -60.38
C GLN A 215 -3.67 -95.94 -60.84
N LEU A 216 -4.48 -94.91 -60.62
CA LEU A 216 -5.85 -94.88 -61.10
C LEU A 216 -5.92 -94.92 -62.62
N SER A 217 -5.08 -94.14 -63.32
CA SER A 217 -5.02 -94.18 -64.78
C SER A 217 -4.59 -95.56 -65.27
N GLN A 218 -3.58 -96.18 -64.67
CA GLN A 218 -3.15 -97.54 -65.00
C GLN A 218 -4.26 -98.58 -64.75
N CYS A 219 -5.01 -98.45 -63.66
CA CYS A 219 -6.16 -99.31 -63.39
C CYS A 219 -7.29 -99.10 -64.39
N GLN A 220 -7.55 -97.87 -64.81
CA GLN A 220 -8.51 -97.53 -65.86
C GLN A 220 -8.06 -98.08 -67.23
N ASP A 221 -6.79 -97.94 -67.59
CA ASP A 221 -6.20 -98.51 -68.80
C ASP A 221 -6.31 -100.04 -68.79
N ARG A 222 -6.04 -100.68 -67.65
CA ARG A 222 -6.21 -102.12 -67.49
C ARG A 222 -7.67 -102.57 -67.52
N MET A 223 -8.57 -101.78 -66.96
CA MET A 223 -10.01 -102.04 -67.00
C MET A 223 -10.52 -101.94 -68.43
N THR A 224 -10.14 -100.90 -69.17
CA THR A 224 -10.49 -100.72 -70.59
C THR A 224 -9.85 -101.81 -71.47
N GLU A 225 -8.64 -102.28 -71.16
CA GLU A 225 -8.05 -103.44 -71.84
C GLU A 225 -8.82 -104.74 -71.56
N LEU A 226 -9.20 -104.98 -70.30
CA LEU A 226 -10.03 -106.13 -69.92
C LEU A 226 -11.44 -106.05 -70.51
N GLU A 227 -12.05 -104.88 -70.56
CA GLU A 227 -13.32 -104.60 -71.23
C GLU A 227 -13.20 -104.89 -72.73
N LYS A 228 -12.14 -104.42 -73.39
CA LYS A 228 -11.87 -104.72 -74.80
C LYS A 228 -11.66 -106.22 -75.05
N ASN A 229 -11.04 -106.94 -74.11
CA ASN A 229 -10.93 -108.40 -74.16
C ASN A 229 -12.26 -109.11 -73.88
N LEU A 230 -13.14 -108.53 -73.04
CA LEU A 230 -14.49 -109.02 -72.73
C LEU A 230 -15.46 -108.81 -73.90
N GLU A 231 -15.34 -107.68 -74.58
CA GLU A 231 -16.12 -107.28 -75.75
C GLU A 231 -15.56 -107.88 -77.04
N ASN A 232 -14.44 -108.61 -77.00
CA ASN A 232 -13.90 -109.31 -78.17
C ASN A 232 -14.81 -110.48 -78.56
N PRO A 233 -15.58 -110.39 -79.66
CA PRO A 233 -16.57 -111.39 -80.04
C PRO A 233 -15.95 -112.67 -80.64
N TYR A 234 -14.62 -112.76 -80.73
CA TYR A 234 -13.89 -113.84 -81.40
C TYR A 234 -13.07 -114.73 -80.43
N ASP A 235 -13.30 -114.67 -79.13
CA ASP A 235 -12.66 -115.56 -78.14
C ASP A 235 -13.39 -116.92 -78.06
N GLU A 236 -12.89 -117.93 -78.79
CA GLU A 236 -13.48 -119.26 -78.96
C GLU A 236 -13.71 -120.04 -77.65
N THR A 237 -13.05 -119.65 -76.55
CA THR A 237 -13.15 -120.37 -75.26
C THR A 237 -14.31 -119.90 -74.36
N ARG A 238 -14.98 -118.80 -74.72
CA ARG A 238 -15.99 -118.15 -73.86
C ARG A 238 -17.31 -117.81 -74.55
N VAL A 239 -17.49 -118.23 -75.81
CA VAL A 239 -18.74 -118.06 -76.55
C VAL A 239 -19.56 -119.34 -76.47
N ARG A 240 -20.65 -119.29 -75.71
CA ARG A 240 -21.71 -120.31 -75.71
C ARG A 240 -22.86 -119.78 -76.55
N PHE A 241 -23.08 -120.37 -77.72
CA PHE A 241 -24.29 -120.12 -78.50
C PHE A 241 -25.49 -120.67 -77.73
N LEU A 242 -26.27 -119.77 -77.14
CA LEU A 242 -27.54 -120.09 -76.49
C LEU A 242 -28.66 -119.69 -77.44
N GLU A 243 -29.38 -120.68 -77.96
CA GLU A 243 -30.60 -120.51 -78.74
C GLU A 243 -31.76 -120.18 -77.79
N GLY A 244 -32.44 -119.05 -78.04
CA GLY A 244 -33.62 -118.62 -77.30
C GLY A 244 -34.15 -117.29 -77.80
N GLU A 245 -35.46 -117.21 -78.01
CA GLU A 245 -36.19 -115.98 -78.33
C GLU A 245 -36.31 -115.05 -77.11
N ASP A 246 -36.09 -113.77 -77.34
CA ASP A 246 -36.05 -112.67 -76.36
C ASP A 246 -37.47 -112.23 -75.94
N PRO A 247 -37.84 -112.20 -74.65
CA PRO A 247 -39.01 -111.47 -74.18
C PRO A 247 -38.69 -109.98 -73.96
N GLN A 248 -39.59 -109.10 -74.42
CA GLN A 248 -39.52 -107.65 -74.16
C GLN A 248 -39.69 -107.30 -72.66
N PRO A 249 -39.07 -106.19 -72.20
CA PRO A 249 -38.85 -105.93 -70.79
C PRO A 249 -40.04 -105.23 -70.12
N GLN A 250 -40.69 -105.91 -69.18
CA GLN A 250 -41.61 -105.33 -68.21
C GLN A 250 -41.33 -105.91 -66.81
N ILE A 251 -40.97 -105.00 -65.90
CA ILE A 251 -41.29 -105.02 -64.46
C ILE A 251 -40.53 -106.05 -63.59
N SER A 252 -39.56 -105.51 -62.84
CA SER A 252 -39.48 -105.47 -61.37
C SER A 252 -38.10 -105.83 -60.82
N ILE A 253 -37.40 -104.83 -60.28
CA ILE A 253 -36.84 -104.94 -58.93
C ILE A 253 -37.07 -103.60 -58.21
N THR A 254 -38.30 -103.47 -57.72
CA THR A 254 -38.62 -102.77 -56.48
C THR A 254 -37.99 -103.53 -55.32
N LYS A 255 -37.05 -102.89 -54.61
CA LYS A 255 -36.72 -103.05 -53.17
C LYS A 255 -35.31 -102.53 -52.95
N LEU A 256 -35.17 -101.28 -52.50
CA LEU A 256 -34.23 -100.84 -51.45
C LEU A 256 -34.36 -99.32 -51.25
N LYS A 257 -34.60 -98.94 -49.99
CA LYS A 257 -34.49 -97.61 -49.36
C LYS A 257 -35.70 -96.66 -49.37
N ILE A 258 -36.68 -97.01 -48.54
CA ILE A 258 -37.43 -96.06 -47.71
C ILE A 258 -37.39 -96.62 -46.27
N ALA A 259 -36.83 -95.85 -45.32
CA ALA A 259 -37.13 -95.81 -43.87
C ALA A 259 -35.89 -95.50 -42.99
N LEU A 260 -35.73 -94.22 -42.62
CA LEU A 260 -35.12 -93.68 -41.39
C LEU A 260 -35.31 -92.15 -41.51
N HIS A 261 -35.95 -91.37 -40.64
CA HIS A 261 -36.59 -91.57 -39.35
C HIS A 261 -37.24 -90.22 -39.01
N GLU A 262 -38.57 -90.15 -38.97
CA GLU A 262 -39.30 -89.12 -38.24
C GLU A 262 -40.04 -89.81 -37.10
N THR A 263 -39.92 -89.29 -35.88
CA THR A 263 -40.97 -89.12 -34.86
C THR A 263 -40.36 -88.94 -33.47
N SER A 264 -40.70 -87.84 -32.79
CA SER A 264 -41.26 -87.87 -31.43
C SER A 264 -41.76 -86.48 -31.03
N GLY A 265 -43.05 -86.37 -30.74
CA GLY A 265 -43.66 -85.18 -30.11
C GLY A 265 -43.61 -85.21 -28.58
N GLY A 266 -44.18 -84.18 -27.94
CA GLY A 266 -44.48 -84.17 -26.50
C GLY A 266 -44.75 -82.76 -25.93
N SER A 267 -45.66 -82.66 -24.97
CA SER A 267 -46.42 -81.46 -24.55
C SER A 267 -46.15 -81.04 -23.08
N LYS A 268 -46.53 -79.79 -22.72
CA LYS A 268 -46.94 -79.21 -21.39
C LYS A 268 -45.92 -78.54 -20.44
N ALA A 269 -46.33 -77.38 -19.88
CA ALA A 269 -46.15 -77.00 -18.46
C ALA A 269 -47.12 -75.85 -18.01
N PRO A 270 -48.04 -76.07 -17.04
CA PRO A 270 -48.89 -75.05 -16.41
C PRO A 270 -48.41 -74.62 -15.00
N ALA A 271 -47.08 -74.47 -14.81
CA ALA A 271 -46.48 -74.13 -13.51
C ALA A 271 -46.07 -72.65 -13.37
N GLU A 272 -45.73 -71.97 -14.48
CA GLU A 272 -45.22 -70.59 -14.44
C GLU A 272 -46.31 -69.53 -14.25
N VAL A 273 -47.51 -69.75 -14.80
CA VAL A 273 -48.62 -68.78 -14.74
C VAL A 273 -49.11 -68.59 -13.29
N ARG A 274 -49.19 -69.67 -12.50
CA ARG A 274 -49.66 -69.63 -11.10
C ARG A 274 -48.66 -68.94 -10.16
N GLN A 275 -47.38 -68.95 -10.51
CA GLN A 275 -46.31 -68.28 -9.76
C GLN A 275 -46.34 -66.76 -9.98
N GLN A 276 -46.69 -66.32 -11.20
CA GLN A 276 -46.80 -64.90 -11.54
C GLN A 276 -48.04 -64.24 -10.93
N GLU A 277 -49.18 -64.94 -10.86
CA GLU A 277 -50.40 -64.43 -10.23
C GLU A 277 -50.22 -64.20 -8.71
N SER A 278 -49.56 -65.12 -8.01
CA SER A 278 -49.27 -64.98 -6.57
C SER A 278 -48.29 -63.84 -6.26
N ALA A 279 -47.36 -63.51 -7.16
CA ALA A 279 -46.43 -62.40 -6.99
C ALA A 279 -47.12 -61.04 -7.17
N LEU A 280 -48.12 -60.97 -8.06
CA LEU A 280 -48.89 -59.75 -8.32
C LEU A 280 -49.79 -59.38 -7.12
N GLU A 281 -50.51 -60.34 -6.53
CA GLU A 281 -51.32 -60.10 -5.33
C GLU A 281 -50.48 -59.62 -4.13
N GLN A 282 -49.28 -60.18 -3.95
CA GLN A 282 -48.37 -59.73 -2.89
C GLN A 282 -47.81 -58.33 -3.12
N ALA A 283 -47.66 -57.90 -4.37
CA ALA A 283 -47.20 -56.54 -4.69
C ALA A 283 -48.29 -55.50 -4.38
N TYR A 284 -49.57 -55.81 -4.64
CA TYR A 284 -50.70 -54.94 -4.31
C TYR A 284 -50.90 -54.75 -2.80
N LEU A 285 -50.77 -55.83 -2.01
CA LEU A 285 -50.86 -55.76 -0.53
C LEU A 285 -49.77 -54.89 0.11
N ARG A 286 -48.53 -54.92 -0.40
CA ARG A 286 -47.43 -54.08 0.11
C ARG A 286 -47.62 -52.61 -0.23
N MET A 287 -48.15 -52.33 -1.42
CA MET A 287 -48.46 -50.98 -1.86
C MET A 287 -49.57 -50.33 -1.01
N GLU A 288 -50.61 -51.09 -0.62
CA GLU A 288 -51.66 -50.61 0.30
C GLU A 288 -51.12 -50.33 1.72
N GLN A 289 -50.05 -51.00 2.14
CA GLN A 289 -49.38 -50.78 3.43
C GLN A 289 -48.33 -49.65 3.40
N GLY A 290 -48.15 -48.99 2.25
CA GLY A 290 -47.17 -47.91 2.08
C GLY A 290 -45.72 -48.38 1.92
N GLU A 291 -45.51 -49.68 1.68
CA GLU A 291 -44.21 -50.29 1.42
C GLU A 291 -43.95 -50.42 -0.09
N ALA A 292 -42.69 -50.63 -0.46
CA ALA A 292 -42.31 -50.77 -1.87
C ALA A 292 -42.96 -52.03 -2.50
N PRO A 293 -43.53 -51.93 -3.72
CA PRO A 293 -44.23 -53.05 -4.38
C PRO A 293 -43.37 -54.31 -4.61
N SER A 294 -42.04 -54.15 -4.69
CA SER A 294 -41.07 -55.26 -4.71
C SER A 294 -39.74 -54.85 -4.06
N GLU A 295 -38.97 -55.83 -3.58
CA GLU A 295 -37.61 -55.60 -3.06
C GLU A 295 -36.63 -55.08 -4.12
N GLU A 296 -36.91 -55.31 -5.40
CA GLU A 296 -36.11 -54.76 -6.50
C GLU A 296 -36.42 -53.27 -6.70
N ALA A 297 -37.70 -52.88 -6.63
CA ALA A 297 -38.12 -51.47 -6.70
C ALA A 297 -37.58 -50.64 -5.52
N ALA A 298 -37.50 -51.22 -4.31
CA ALA A 298 -36.85 -50.57 -3.17
C ALA A 298 -35.36 -50.31 -3.41
N ARG A 299 -34.65 -51.31 -3.94
CA ARG A 299 -33.22 -51.20 -4.28
C ARG A 299 -32.95 -50.19 -5.39
N GLU A 300 -33.84 -50.09 -6.39
CA GLU A 300 -33.76 -49.08 -7.44
C GLU A 300 -34.02 -47.67 -6.92
N TRP A 301 -35.00 -47.49 -6.03
CA TRP A 301 -35.25 -46.22 -5.35
C TRP A 301 -34.04 -45.77 -4.51
N GLU A 302 -33.42 -46.67 -3.76
CA GLU A 302 -32.19 -46.39 -3.00
C GLU A 302 -30.99 -46.04 -3.91
N ARG A 303 -30.94 -46.59 -5.13
CA ARG A 303 -29.94 -46.17 -6.13
C ARG A 303 -30.22 -44.75 -6.62
N LEU A 304 -31.47 -44.43 -6.94
CA LEU A 304 -31.87 -43.09 -7.41
C LEU A 304 -31.61 -42.01 -6.36
N ILE A 305 -31.93 -42.26 -5.09
CA ILE A 305 -31.66 -41.30 -3.99
C ILE A 305 -30.15 -41.08 -3.82
N ARG A 306 -29.32 -42.13 -3.92
CA ARG A 306 -27.86 -42.00 -3.87
C ARG A 306 -27.32 -41.22 -5.05
N ASP A 307 -27.82 -41.46 -6.25
CA ASP A 307 -27.43 -40.72 -7.45
C ASP A 307 -27.88 -39.25 -7.40
N GLU A 308 -29.04 -38.95 -6.83
CA GLU A 308 -29.52 -37.58 -6.64
C GLU A 308 -28.70 -36.83 -5.60
N LEU A 309 -28.34 -37.48 -4.48
CA LEU A 309 -27.46 -36.90 -3.46
C LEU A 309 -26.04 -36.68 -4.00
N ARG A 310 -25.51 -37.61 -4.80
CA ARG A 310 -24.22 -37.46 -5.47
C ARG A 310 -24.24 -36.26 -6.41
N LYS A 311 -25.27 -36.15 -7.26
CA LYS A 311 -25.42 -35.00 -8.17
C LYS A 311 -25.52 -33.68 -7.41
N LYS A 312 -26.26 -33.64 -6.29
CA LYS A 312 -26.36 -32.43 -5.44
C LYS A 312 -25.01 -32.05 -4.83
N SER A 313 -24.23 -33.03 -4.33
CA SER A 313 -22.87 -32.80 -3.84
C SER A 313 -21.95 -32.28 -4.94
N GLU A 314 -21.94 -32.95 -6.10
CA GLU A 314 -21.15 -32.56 -7.28
C GLU A 314 -21.51 -31.14 -7.76
N THR A 315 -22.79 -30.75 -7.71
CA THR A 315 -23.21 -29.38 -8.09
C THR A 315 -22.77 -28.33 -7.06
N GLU A 316 -22.85 -28.63 -5.77
CA GLU A 316 -22.44 -27.69 -4.72
C GLU A 316 -20.91 -27.54 -4.71
N GLU A 317 -20.17 -28.64 -4.84
CA GLU A 317 -18.71 -28.65 -5.00
C GLU A 317 -18.28 -27.86 -6.23
N ARG A 318 -18.97 -28.03 -7.36
CA ARG A 318 -18.68 -27.26 -8.59
C ARG A 318 -19.00 -25.77 -8.43
N ARG A 319 -20.02 -25.41 -7.64
CA ARG A 319 -20.33 -24.00 -7.34
C ARG A 319 -19.23 -23.38 -6.47
N MET A 320 -18.81 -24.08 -5.41
CA MET A 320 -17.72 -23.64 -4.54
C MET A 320 -16.40 -23.48 -5.32
N MET A 321 -16.06 -24.45 -6.18
CA MET A 321 -14.89 -24.35 -7.05
C MET A 321 -14.96 -23.17 -8.01
N ALA A 322 -16.14 -22.86 -8.56
CA ALA A 322 -16.33 -21.71 -9.44
C ALA A 322 -16.22 -20.37 -8.69
N GLU A 323 -16.75 -20.28 -7.47
CA GLU A 323 -16.59 -19.12 -6.59
C GLU A 323 -15.12 -18.90 -6.20
N GLU A 324 -14.38 -19.98 -5.91
CA GLU A 324 -12.93 -19.92 -5.70
C GLU A 324 -12.19 -19.48 -6.97
N GLU A 325 -12.48 -20.08 -8.13
CA GLU A 325 -11.88 -19.68 -9.43
C GLU A 325 -12.12 -18.19 -9.76
N GLU A 326 -13.32 -17.68 -9.46
CA GLU A 326 -13.64 -16.26 -9.65
C GLU A 326 -12.82 -15.35 -8.72
N GLN A 327 -12.58 -15.77 -7.47
CA GLN A 327 -11.70 -15.07 -6.53
C GLN A 327 -10.25 -14.99 -7.01
N PHE A 328 -9.83 -15.96 -7.83
CA PHE A 328 -8.51 -16.05 -8.46
C PHE A 328 -8.48 -15.47 -9.89
N THR A 329 -9.58 -14.89 -10.38
CA THR A 329 -9.65 -14.29 -11.71
C THR A 329 -9.43 -12.78 -11.64
N LEU A 330 -8.39 -12.28 -12.29
CA LEU A 330 -8.05 -10.85 -12.34
C LEU A 330 -8.90 -10.10 -13.39
N PRO A 331 -9.08 -8.76 -13.22
CA PRO A 331 -9.69 -7.92 -14.25
C PRO A 331 -8.91 -8.04 -15.57
N GLY A 332 -9.55 -8.61 -16.60
CA GLY A 332 -8.91 -8.97 -17.88
C GLY A 332 -8.92 -10.47 -18.21
N GLY A 333 -9.46 -11.32 -17.33
CA GLY A 333 -9.69 -12.74 -17.60
C GLY A 333 -8.45 -13.64 -17.42
N MET A 334 -7.40 -13.13 -16.77
CA MET A 334 -6.23 -13.91 -16.38
C MET A 334 -6.49 -14.58 -15.02
N VAL A 335 -6.29 -15.90 -14.94
CA VAL A 335 -6.42 -16.69 -13.71
C VAL A 335 -5.07 -16.72 -12.98
N THR A 336 -5.04 -16.46 -11.68
CA THR A 336 -3.83 -16.45 -10.83
C THR A 336 -3.95 -17.47 -9.71
N THR A 337 -2.87 -18.19 -9.38
CA THR A 337 -2.83 -19.09 -8.22
C THR A 337 -2.41 -18.40 -6.91
N ALA A 338 -2.12 -17.10 -6.96
CA ALA A 338 -1.71 -16.31 -5.80
C ALA A 338 -2.91 -15.87 -4.97
N GLU A 339 -2.88 -16.08 -3.65
CA GLU A 339 -3.89 -15.55 -2.71
C GLU A 339 -4.08 -14.03 -2.93
N PRO A 340 -5.31 -13.56 -3.24
CA PRO A 340 -5.55 -12.15 -3.46
C PRO A 340 -5.23 -11.34 -2.21
N ARG A 341 -4.50 -10.23 -2.38
CA ARG A 341 -4.09 -9.38 -1.25
C ARG A 341 -5.33 -8.72 -0.64
N PRO A 342 -5.44 -8.63 0.70
CA PRO A 342 -6.50 -7.85 1.34
C PRO A 342 -6.54 -6.43 0.78
N ASN A 343 -7.69 -6.01 0.24
CA ASN A 343 -7.85 -4.69 -0.38
C ASN A 343 -7.71 -3.52 0.62
N ALA A 344 -7.83 -3.78 1.93
CA ALA A 344 -7.52 -2.84 2.98
C ALA A 344 -6.97 -3.57 4.21
N TYR A 345 -5.92 -3.01 4.83
CA TYR A 345 -5.47 -3.37 6.18
C TYR A 345 -6.04 -2.38 7.22
N ILE A 346 -7.16 -1.75 6.88
CA ILE A 346 -7.88 -0.82 7.74
C ILE A 346 -9.02 -1.64 8.35
N PRO A 347 -9.08 -1.79 9.69
CA PRO A 347 -10.25 -2.39 10.32
C PRO A 347 -11.51 -1.61 9.93
N ASP A 348 -12.59 -2.30 9.59
CA ASP A 348 -13.88 -1.68 9.23
C ASP A 348 -14.59 -1.00 10.44
N ASP A 349 -13.96 -1.01 11.61
CA ASP A 349 -14.48 -0.38 12.82
C ASP A 349 -14.15 1.13 12.85
N ASP A 350 -15.19 1.96 12.83
CA ASP A 350 -15.18 3.45 12.91
C ASP A 350 -14.59 4.03 14.22
N SER A 351 -13.91 3.20 15.04
CA SER A 351 -13.44 3.57 16.37
C SER A 351 -12.08 4.29 16.38
N ASP A 352 -11.28 4.14 15.31
CA ASP A 352 -9.91 4.64 15.25
C ASP A 352 -9.65 5.44 13.97
N LEU A 353 -8.95 6.58 14.10
CA LEU A 353 -8.47 7.39 12.97
C LEU A 353 -7.60 6.56 12.00
N PRO A 354 -7.65 6.81 10.68
CA PRO A 354 -6.92 6.07 9.65
C PRO A 354 -5.45 6.50 9.63
N VAL A 355 -4.74 6.27 10.72
CA VAL A 355 -3.30 6.47 10.81
C VAL A 355 -2.63 5.10 10.63
N PRO A 356 -1.77 4.93 9.61
CA PRO A 356 -1.01 3.69 9.44
C PRO A 356 -0.23 3.37 10.72
N ARG A 357 -0.60 2.30 11.43
CA ARG A 357 0.18 1.85 12.58
C ARG A 357 1.54 1.35 12.05
N PRO A 358 2.68 1.80 12.61
CA PRO A 358 3.98 1.24 12.24
C PRO A 358 3.92 -0.26 12.49
N TYR A 359 4.35 -1.05 11.51
CA TYR A 359 4.40 -2.50 11.64
C TYR A 359 5.13 -2.82 12.95
N GLY A 360 4.47 -3.53 13.87
CA GLY A 360 5.11 -4.01 15.09
C GLY A 360 6.27 -4.94 14.77
N GLY A 361 6.76 -5.71 15.75
CA GLY A 361 7.85 -6.68 15.55
C GLY A 361 7.62 -7.75 14.47
N HIS A 362 6.45 -7.75 13.83
CA HIS A 362 6.06 -8.58 12.69
C HIS A 362 5.73 -7.65 11.50
N ALA A 363 6.73 -7.32 10.70
CA ALA A 363 6.56 -6.70 9.39
C ALA A 363 5.71 -7.62 8.47
N PRO A 364 5.04 -7.12 7.42
CA PRO A 364 4.10 -7.88 6.60
C PRO A 364 4.83 -8.77 5.58
N PHE A 365 5.97 -9.34 5.99
CA PHE A 365 6.52 -10.49 5.33
C PHE A 365 5.95 -11.70 6.08
N LYS A 366 4.84 -12.25 5.59
CA LYS A 366 4.43 -13.61 5.94
C LYS A 366 5.50 -14.51 5.30
N PRO A 367 6.45 -15.06 6.07
CA PRO A 367 7.48 -15.89 5.47
C PRO A 367 6.76 -17.06 4.82
N THR A 368 7.01 -17.30 3.54
CA THR A 368 6.54 -18.52 2.87
C THR A 368 6.97 -19.69 3.75
N GLN A 369 6.02 -20.52 4.19
CA GLN A 369 6.38 -21.70 4.97
C GLN A 369 7.42 -22.47 4.17
N ALA A 370 8.58 -22.72 4.76
CA ALA A 370 9.67 -23.38 4.08
C ALA A 370 9.16 -24.74 3.59
N GLY A 371 9.10 -24.91 2.26
CA GLY A 371 8.67 -26.17 1.65
C GLY A 371 9.53 -27.33 2.16
N ALA A 372 8.97 -28.53 2.23
CA ALA A 372 9.60 -29.71 2.81
C ALA A 372 11.03 -30.01 2.29
N ASN A 373 11.39 -29.49 1.11
CA ASN A 373 12.68 -29.64 0.45
C ASN A 373 13.79 -28.65 0.87
N MET A 374 13.52 -27.63 1.70
CA MET A 374 14.51 -26.59 2.07
C MET A 374 15.30 -26.84 3.37
N ARG A 375 15.51 -28.11 3.77
CA ARG A 375 16.24 -28.44 5.02
C ARG A 375 17.75 -28.22 5.01
N HIS A 376 18.35 -27.70 3.94
CA HIS A 376 19.82 -27.71 3.77
C HIS A 376 20.49 -26.34 3.51
N ILE A 377 19.98 -25.23 4.04
CA ILE A 377 20.71 -23.95 4.02
C ILE A 377 21.32 -23.68 5.40
N ARG A 378 22.62 -23.95 5.55
CA ARG A 378 23.40 -23.52 6.73
C ARG A 378 23.53 -21.99 6.71
N LYS A 379 23.07 -21.33 7.76
CA LYS A 379 23.23 -19.88 7.93
C LYS A 379 24.73 -19.54 8.05
N PRO A 380 25.23 -18.50 7.36
CA PRO A 380 26.62 -18.09 7.48
C PRO A 380 26.90 -17.53 8.88
N VAL A 381 28.04 -17.92 9.47
CA VAL A 381 28.50 -17.44 10.77
C VAL A 381 29.02 -16.01 10.61
N ILE A 382 28.33 -15.05 11.23
CA ILE A 382 28.73 -13.64 11.24
C ILE A 382 29.93 -13.50 12.19
N LYS A 383 31.07 -13.01 11.70
CA LYS A 383 32.23 -12.71 12.54
C LYS A 383 31.97 -11.42 13.34
N PRO A 384 32.37 -11.35 14.61
CA PRO A 384 32.23 -10.14 15.41
C PRO A 384 33.04 -9.00 14.78
N ILE A 385 32.41 -7.83 14.71
CA ILE A 385 33.06 -6.59 14.32
C ILE A 385 33.80 -6.11 15.58
N GLU A 386 35.13 -6.09 15.53
CA GLU A 386 35.94 -5.41 16.55
C GLU A 386 35.70 -3.90 16.40
N ILE A 387 35.18 -3.27 17.45
CA ILE A 387 35.04 -1.81 17.58
C ILE A 387 36.24 -1.29 18.35
#